data_AF-F9ECF3-F1
#
_entry.id   AF-F9ECF3-F1
#
_cell.length_a   1.000
_cell.length_b   1.000
_cell.length_c   1.000
_cell.angle_alpha   90.00
_cell.angle_beta   90.00
_cell.angle_gamma   90.00
#
_symmetry.space_group_name_H-M   'P 1'
#
loop_
_entity.id
_entity.type
_entity.pdbx_description
1 polymer ?
#
loop_
_entity_poly.entity_id
_entity_poly.type
_entity_poly.pdbx_seq_one_letter_code
_entity_poly.pdbx_strand_id
1 'polypeptide(L)'
;MVLLGTASSLAAADRLPLAVLHLALALTVCAAAQWFFAVRSSLGGLAAGLVALVAQVAVLLSPQGSQSAPTPWARTFIPTGTLLIAAGVLLGGSWGMRYARRAGRDDARLAVRLTAADRTMGVTPSAPPSRRRDHGMSLIVTAATTVAALALLQHGYADLVGPLGDSASPVDSLTTLGALVLLALGAFVTGRSTLGARATGPLLGLAGLPALLGGARPAVPGTEALVRWLPHDPTGVGLIATGILLTTVGWGAHLARHRSRAEELVGLRSVEPTTPALGAAHSQEAS
;
A
#
# COMPACT_ATOMS: atom_id res chain seq x y z
N MET A 1 7.33 4.51 11.19
CA MET A 1 6.68 5.47 12.11
C MET A 1 7.68 6.50 12.62
N VAL A 2 8.79 6.11 13.25
CA VAL A 2 9.82 7.06 13.74
C VAL A 2 10.22 8.07 12.66
N LEU A 3 10.67 7.62 11.48
CA LEU A 3 11.10 8.50 10.38
C LEU A 3 10.01 9.47 9.90
N LEU A 4 8.76 9.03 9.89
CA LEU A 4 7.63 9.86 9.43
C LEU A 4 7.25 10.90 10.49
N GLY A 5 7.24 10.50 11.76
CA GLY A 5 6.98 11.43 12.86
C GLY A 5 8.08 12.46 13.02
N THR A 6 9.36 12.05 12.92
CA THR A 6 10.48 13.00 12.96
C THR A 6 10.48 13.91 11.72
N ALA A 7 10.10 13.42 10.55
CA ALA A 7 9.90 14.28 9.37
C ALA A 7 8.83 15.35 9.63
N SER A 8 7.71 14.99 10.26
CA SER A 8 6.67 15.95 10.64
C SER A 8 7.18 17.00 11.63
N SER A 9 7.88 16.58 12.70
CA SER A 9 8.46 17.53 13.66
C SER A 9 9.52 18.44 13.05
N LEU A 10 10.33 17.93 12.12
CA LEU A 10 11.33 18.72 11.40
C LEU A 10 10.69 19.71 10.44
N ALA A 11 9.61 19.31 9.76
CA ALA A 11 8.84 20.19 8.89
C ALA A 11 8.18 21.32 9.69
N ALA A 12 7.59 21.00 10.84
CA ALA A 12 7.00 21.99 11.75
C ALA A 12 8.04 22.96 12.36
N ALA A 13 9.32 22.58 12.38
CA ALA A 13 10.43 23.41 12.84
C ALA A 13 11.17 24.12 11.67
N ASP A 14 10.56 24.20 10.48
CA ASP A 14 11.10 24.80 9.26
C ASP A 14 12.44 24.19 8.78
N ARG A 15 12.75 22.96 9.21
CA ARG A 15 13.97 22.21 8.80
C ARG A 15 13.68 21.33 7.58
N LEU A 16 13.19 21.94 6.51
CA LEU A 16 12.71 21.25 5.31
C LEU A 16 13.69 20.23 4.71
N PRO A 17 15.00 20.52 4.53
CA PRO A 17 15.92 19.55 3.94
C PRO A 17 16.02 18.25 4.74
N LEU A 18 15.97 18.35 6.07
CA LEU A 18 16.02 17.19 6.96
C LEU A 18 14.69 16.44 6.99
N ALA A 19 13.57 17.16 6.93
CA ALA A 19 12.25 16.53 6.78
C ALA A 19 12.19 15.70 5.49
N VAL A 20 12.62 16.27 4.36
CA VAL A 20 12.71 15.58 3.07
C VAL A 20 13.65 14.37 3.13
N LEU A 21 14.81 14.50 3.77
CA LEU A 21 15.72 13.36 3.97
C LEU A 21 15.05 12.22 4.75
N HIS A 22 14.29 12.53 5.80
CA HIS A 22 13.58 11.52 6.58
C HIS A 22 12.43 10.87 5.80
N LEU A 23 11.71 11.64 4.99
CA LEU A 23 10.69 11.11 4.08
C LEU A 23 11.30 10.19 3.02
N ALA A 24 12.44 10.58 2.45
CA ALA A 24 13.18 9.76 1.51
C ALA A 24 13.66 8.46 2.17
N LEU A 25 14.20 8.53 3.39
CA LEU A 25 14.61 7.36 4.16
C LEU A 25 13.41 6.47 4.54
N ALA A 26 12.26 7.06 4.88
CA ALA A 26 11.04 6.30 5.13
C ALA A 26 10.60 5.55 3.87
N LEU A 27 10.63 6.21 2.71
CA LEU A 27 10.32 5.59 1.43
C LEU A 27 11.28 4.44 1.11
N THR A 28 12.60 4.61 1.28
CA THR A 28 13.58 3.55 1.00
C THR A 28 13.40 2.36 1.94
N VAL A 29 13.19 2.59 3.24
CA VAL A 29 12.92 1.53 4.22
C VAL A 29 11.63 0.80 3.88
N CYS A 30 10.54 1.52 3.59
CA CYS A 30 9.28 0.91 3.18
C CYS A 30 9.43 0.11 1.88
N ALA A 31 10.12 0.65 0.87
CA ALA A 31 10.35 -0.04 -0.39
C ALA A 31 11.19 -1.31 -0.21
N ALA A 32 12.27 -1.25 0.58
CA ALA A 32 13.11 -2.40 0.88
C ALA A 32 12.35 -3.49 1.64
N ALA A 33 11.55 -3.10 2.64
CA ALA A 33 10.69 -4.03 3.37
C ALA A 33 9.65 -4.68 2.44
N GLN A 34 8.94 -3.89 1.64
CA GLN A 34 7.94 -4.42 0.70
C GLN A 34 8.57 -5.31 -0.36
N TRP A 35 9.77 -5.00 -0.85
CA TRP A 35 10.52 -5.86 -1.75
C TRP A 35 10.86 -7.21 -1.09
N PHE A 36 11.48 -7.17 0.10
CA PHE A 36 11.88 -8.37 0.83
C PHE A 36 10.69 -9.30 1.09
N PHE A 37 9.58 -8.74 1.55
CA PHE A 37 8.37 -9.50 1.85
C PHE A 37 7.61 -9.92 0.59
N ALA A 38 7.58 -9.11 -0.47
CA ALA A 38 6.98 -9.53 -1.73
C ALA A 38 7.66 -10.79 -2.29
N VAL A 39 8.99 -10.89 -2.18
CA VAL A 39 9.77 -12.05 -2.61
C VAL A 39 9.57 -13.27 -1.69
N ARG A 40 9.57 -13.08 -0.37
CA ARG A 40 9.65 -14.21 0.58
C ARG A 40 8.35 -14.57 1.29
N SER A 41 7.55 -13.57 1.68
CA SER A 41 6.33 -13.79 2.49
C SER A 41 5.53 -12.50 2.69
N SER A 42 4.20 -12.57 2.66
CA SER A 42 3.34 -11.44 3.07
C SER A 42 3.25 -11.24 4.59
N LEU A 43 3.89 -12.08 5.40
CA LEU A 43 3.81 -12.01 6.88
C LEU A 43 4.34 -10.68 7.43
N GLY A 44 5.33 -10.07 6.79
CA GLY A 44 5.90 -8.80 7.27
C GLY A 44 4.90 -7.65 7.28
N GLY A 45 4.11 -7.50 6.22
CA GLY A 45 3.05 -6.49 6.16
C GLY A 45 1.96 -6.75 7.20
N LEU A 46 1.58 -8.02 7.40
CA LEU A 46 0.59 -8.41 8.42
C LEU A 46 1.11 -8.09 9.82
N ALA A 47 2.33 -8.52 10.15
CA ALA A 47 2.95 -8.28 11.45
C ALA A 47 3.11 -6.78 11.73
N ALA A 48 3.62 -6.01 10.76
CA ALA A 48 3.76 -4.56 10.91
C ALA A 48 2.39 -3.85 11.09
N GLY A 49 1.36 -4.29 10.36
CA GLY A 49 0.00 -3.77 10.50
C GLY A 49 -0.62 -4.10 11.88
N LEU A 50 -0.41 -5.32 12.37
CA LEU A 50 -0.85 -5.73 13.72
C LEU A 50 -0.11 -4.97 14.82
N VAL A 51 1.20 -4.77 14.69
CA VAL A 51 1.99 -3.97 15.63
C VAL A 51 1.48 -2.52 15.65
N ALA A 52 1.17 -1.93 14.49
CA ALA A 52 0.57 -0.60 14.44
C ALA A 52 -0.81 -0.56 15.11
N LEU A 53 -1.63 -1.61 14.94
CA LEU A 53 -2.93 -1.71 15.60
C LEU A 53 -2.81 -1.90 17.12
N VAL A 54 -1.86 -2.70 17.60
CA VAL A 54 -1.56 -2.84 19.03
C VAL A 54 -1.09 -1.51 19.60
N ALA A 55 -0.23 -0.78 18.89
CA ALA A 55 0.18 0.56 19.29
C ALA A 55 -1.02 1.52 19.35
N GLN A 56 -1.95 1.44 18.39
CA GLN A 56 -3.19 2.22 18.41
C GLN A 56 -4.04 1.90 19.65
N VAL A 57 -4.25 0.62 19.96
CA VAL A 57 -5.01 0.21 21.15
C VAL A 57 -4.31 0.68 22.43
N ALA A 58 -2.99 0.58 22.50
CA ALA A 58 -2.22 1.07 23.65
C ALA A 58 -2.39 2.59 23.86
N VAL A 59 -2.47 3.37 22.77
CA VAL A 59 -2.80 4.80 22.84
C VAL A 59 -4.21 5.01 23.39
N LEU A 60 -5.22 4.30 22.88
CA LEU A 60 -6.61 4.45 23.31
C LEU A 60 -6.85 4.05 24.76
N LEU A 61 -6.08 3.09 25.28
CA LEU A 61 -6.16 2.65 26.68
C LEU A 61 -5.34 3.54 27.63
N SER A 62 -4.59 4.51 27.10
CA SER A 62 -3.72 5.35 27.91
C SER A 62 -4.49 6.52 28.54
N PRO A 63 -4.25 6.85 29.83
CA PRO A 63 -4.98 7.94 30.50
C PRO A 63 -4.84 9.30 29.82
N GLN A 64 -3.71 9.60 29.18
CA GLN A 64 -3.54 10.85 28.42
C GLN A 64 -3.55 10.61 26.90
N GLY A 65 -4.02 9.45 26.45
CA GLY A 65 -4.05 9.06 25.04
C GLY A 65 -2.68 9.18 24.38
N SER A 66 -2.63 9.92 23.29
CA SER A 66 -1.43 10.23 22.51
C SER A 66 -0.40 11.03 23.29
N GLN A 67 -0.78 11.80 24.31
CA GLN A 67 0.14 12.58 25.15
C GLN A 67 0.98 11.69 26.07
N SER A 68 0.56 10.45 26.32
CA SER A 68 1.37 9.47 27.05
C SER A 68 2.53 8.90 26.21
N ALA A 69 2.63 9.25 24.93
CA ALA A 69 3.74 8.80 24.10
C ALA A 69 5.08 9.39 24.61
N PRO A 70 6.15 8.57 24.69
CA PRO A 70 7.40 8.98 25.33
C PRO A 70 8.14 10.08 24.54
N THR A 71 7.95 10.13 23.22
CA THR A 71 8.67 11.06 22.35
C THR A 71 7.78 12.22 21.88
N PRO A 72 8.32 13.46 21.80
CA PRO A 72 7.57 14.63 21.33
C PRO A 72 6.99 14.48 19.92
N TRP A 73 7.75 13.85 19.02
CA TRP A 73 7.27 13.60 17.65
C TRP A 73 6.04 12.66 17.65
N ALA A 74 5.96 11.71 18.57
CA ALA A 74 4.84 10.76 18.61
C ALA A 74 3.57 11.46 19.11
N ARG A 75 3.67 12.30 20.14
CA ARG A 75 2.54 13.06 20.68
C ARG A 75 1.87 13.95 19.62
N THR A 76 2.66 14.52 18.72
CA THR A 76 2.18 15.39 17.63
C THR A 76 1.75 14.61 16.39
N PHE A 77 2.38 13.47 16.11
CA PHE A 77 2.10 12.69 14.91
C PHE A 77 0.96 11.69 15.07
N ILE A 78 0.75 11.11 16.25
CA ILE A 78 -0.33 10.15 16.49
C ILE A 78 -1.72 10.72 16.16
N PRO A 79 -2.07 11.96 16.56
CA PRO A 79 -3.37 12.59 16.23
C PRO A 79 -3.65 12.77 14.74
N THR A 80 -2.64 12.69 13.86
CA THR A 80 -2.82 12.77 12.40
C THR A 80 -3.55 11.56 11.80
N GLY A 81 -3.73 10.47 12.57
CA GLY A 81 -4.29 9.21 12.07
C GLY A 81 -3.28 8.27 11.42
N THR A 82 -2.01 8.66 11.35
CA THR A 82 -0.96 7.92 10.61
C THR A 82 -0.65 6.52 11.15
N LEU A 83 -0.82 6.28 12.46
CA LEU A 83 -0.75 4.92 13.01
C LEU A 83 -1.87 4.04 12.46
N LEU A 84 -3.10 4.53 12.43
CA LEU A 84 -4.25 3.81 11.88
C LEU A 84 -4.13 3.61 10.37
N ILE A 85 -3.64 4.63 9.65
CA ILE A 85 -3.31 4.55 8.22
C ILE A 85 -2.32 3.43 7.97
N ALA A 86 -1.22 3.39 8.74
CA ALA A 86 -0.23 2.32 8.63
C ALA A 86 -0.84 0.95 8.92
N ALA A 87 -1.66 0.81 9.96
CA ALA A 87 -2.34 -0.43 10.27
C ALA A 87 -3.23 -0.90 9.11
N GLY A 88 -4.16 -0.05 8.65
CA GLY A 88 -5.10 -0.39 7.58
C GLY A 88 -4.38 -0.73 6.26
N VAL A 89 -3.46 0.12 5.82
CA VAL A 89 -2.75 -0.07 4.55
C VAL A 89 -1.87 -1.31 4.58
N LEU A 90 -1.17 -1.60 5.68
CA LEU A 90 -0.29 -2.77 5.76
C LEU A 90 -1.08 -4.07 5.93
N LEU A 91 -2.17 -4.08 6.72
CA LEU A 91 -3.06 -5.24 6.85
C LEU A 91 -3.71 -5.57 5.51
N GLY A 92 -4.38 -4.59 4.89
CA GLY A 92 -5.01 -4.74 3.58
C GLY A 92 -4.02 -5.11 2.49
N GLY A 93 -2.87 -4.43 2.46
CA GLY A 93 -1.79 -4.69 1.52
C GLY A 93 -1.19 -6.09 1.66
N SER A 94 -1.05 -6.61 2.88
CA SER A 94 -0.58 -7.98 3.12
C SER A 94 -1.51 -9.03 2.52
N TRP A 95 -2.81 -8.82 2.64
CA TRP A 95 -3.83 -9.69 2.05
C TRP A 95 -3.88 -9.52 0.52
N GLY A 96 -3.79 -8.28 0.04
CA GLY A 96 -3.66 -7.95 -1.38
C GLY A 96 -2.48 -8.65 -2.04
N MET A 97 -1.31 -8.68 -1.38
CA MET A 97 -0.14 -9.43 -1.86
C MET A 97 -0.39 -10.94 -1.95
N ARG A 98 -1.08 -11.54 -0.97
CA ARG A 98 -1.44 -12.98 -1.04
C ARG A 98 -2.33 -13.26 -2.25
N TYR A 99 -3.33 -12.41 -2.47
CA TYR A 99 -4.20 -12.51 -3.62
C TYR A 99 -3.43 -12.31 -4.93
N ALA A 100 -2.53 -11.32 -5.00
CA ALA A 100 -1.69 -11.05 -6.17
C ALA A 100 -0.82 -12.26 -6.55
N ARG A 101 -0.26 -12.98 -5.58
CA ARG A 101 0.52 -14.20 -5.83
C ARG A 101 -0.33 -15.33 -6.40
N ARG A 102 -1.54 -15.54 -5.85
CA ARG A 102 -2.47 -16.55 -6.38
C ARG A 102 -2.82 -16.24 -7.83
N ALA A 103 -3.23 -15.00 -8.08
CA ALA A 103 -3.56 -14.54 -9.42
C ALA A 103 -2.36 -14.61 -10.39
N GLY A 104 -1.12 -14.41 -9.93
CA GLY A 104 0.07 -14.58 -10.75
C GLY A 104 0.31 -16.02 -11.21
N ARG A 105 0.06 -17.01 -10.34
CA ARG A 105 0.11 -18.43 -10.71
C ARG A 105 -1.02 -18.81 -11.66
N ASP A 106 -2.22 -18.30 -11.42
CA ASP A 106 -3.36 -18.54 -12.31
C ASP A 106 -3.12 -17.96 -13.71
N ASP A 107 -2.49 -16.78 -13.79
CA ASP A 107 -2.05 -16.18 -15.06
C ASP A 107 -1.04 -17.05 -15.80
N ALA A 108 -0.09 -17.65 -15.08
CA ALA A 108 0.91 -18.53 -15.67
C ALA A 108 0.26 -19.79 -16.27
N ARG A 109 -0.64 -20.43 -15.50
CA ARG A 109 -1.39 -21.61 -15.95
C ARG A 109 -2.28 -21.29 -17.14
N LEU A 110 -2.95 -20.14 -17.12
CA LEU A 110 -3.77 -19.68 -18.24
C LEU A 110 -2.91 -19.44 -19.48
N ALA A 111 -1.74 -18.79 -19.33
CA ALA A 111 -0.84 -18.53 -20.44
C ALA A 111 -0.38 -19.84 -21.10
N VAL A 112 -0.02 -20.87 -20.33
CA VAL A 112 0.36 -22.19 -20.88
C VAL A 112 -0.81 -22.84 -21.63
N ARG A 113 -2.03 -22.80 -21.08
CA ARG A 113 -3.23 -23.34 -21.75
C ARG A 113 -3.53 -22.62 -23.06
N LEU A 114 -3.42 -21.29 -23.09
CA LEU A 114 -3.61 -20.50 -24.31
C LEU A 114 -2.54 -20.84 -25.35
N THR A 115 -1.26 -20.89 -24.95
CA THR A 115 -0.18 -21.30 -25.87
C THR A 115 -0.39 -22.71 -26.43
N ALA A 116 -0.91 -23.66 -25.65
CA ALA A 116 -1.22 -24.99 -26.14
C ALA A 116 -2.39 -24.97 -27.13
N ALA A 117 -3.44 -24.19 -26.86
CA ALA A 117 -4.55 -24.01 -27.79
C ALA A 117 -4.12 -23.33 -29.11
N ASP A 118 -3.20 -22.37 -29.05
CA ASP A 118 -2.64 -21.68 -30.24
C ASP A 118 -1.92 -22.63 -31.20
N ARG A 119 -1.41 -23.78 -30.70
CA ARG A 119 -0.76 -24.81 -31.53
C ARG A 119 -1.75 -25.71 -32.26
N THR A 120 -3.04 -25.66 -31.95
CA THR A 120 -4.05 -26.51 -32.59
C THR A 120 -4.44 -25.95 -33.96
N MET A 121 -4.05 -26.67 -35.02
CA MET A 121 -4.39 -26.27 -36.40
C MET A 121 -5.91 -26.24 -36.61
N GLY A 122 -6.40 -25.16 -37.25
CA GLY A 122 -7.82 -25.00 -37.59
C GLY A 122 -8.69 -24.40 -36.49
N VAL A 123 -8.14 -24.04 -35.32
CA VAL A 123 -8.88 -23.38 -34.22
C VAL A 123 -8.43 -21.92 -34.12
N THR A 124 -9.37 -20.98 -34.05
CA THR A 124 -9.06 -19.58 -33.72
C THR A 124 -8.85 -19.44 -32.21
N PRO A 125 -7.67 -18.95 -31.76
CA PRO A 125 -7.42 -18.74 -30.34
C PRO A 125 -8.42 -17.82 -29.67
N SER A 126 -8.78 -18.13 -28.43
CA SER A 126 -9.47 -17.18 -27.57
C SER A 126 -8.52 -16.03 -27.22
N ALA A 127 -8.96 -14.78 -27.43
CA ALA A 127 -8.18 -13.60 -27.05
C ALA A 127 -7.85 -13.60 -25.54
N PRO A 128 -6.64 -13.17 -25.14
CA PRO A 128 -6.31 -13.03 -23.72
C PRO A 128 -7.30 -12.10 -23.00
N PRO A 129 -7.64 -12.39 -21.73
CA PRO A 129 -8.58 -11.56 -20.98
C PRO A 129 -8.04 -10.14 -20.79
N SER A 130 -8.88 -9.15 -21.12
CA SER A 130 -8.52 -7.74 -20.94
C SER A 130 -8.48 -7.34 -19.46
N ARG A 131 -7.48 -6.55 -19.05
CA ARG A 131 -7.34 -6.04 -17.67
C ARG A 131 -7.75 -4.58 -17.48
N ARG A 132 -8.20 -3.92 -18.54
CA ARG A 132 -8.48 -2.47 -18.53
C ARG A 132 -9.50 -2.10 -17.45
N ARG A 133 -10.56 -2.91 -17.30
CA ARG A 133 -11.59 -2.71 -16.27
C ARG A 133 -11.04 -2.87 -14.86
N ASP A 134 -10.20 -3.88 -14.61
CA ASP A 134 -9.55 -4.06 -13.30
C ASP A 134 -8.61 -2.91 -12.95
N HIS A 135 -7.90 -2.35 -13.95
CA HIS A 135 -7.07 -1.16 -13.76
C HIS A 135 -7.90 0.07 -13.39
N GLY A 136 -8.97 0.35 -14.13
CA GLY A 136 -9.87 1.48 -13.85
C GLY A 136 -10.55 1.35 -12.48
N MET A 137 -11.12 0.19 -12.18
CA MET A 137 -11.79 -0.06 -10.90
C MET A 137 -10.83 0.01 -9.72
N SER A 138 -9.61 -0.54 -9.85
CA SER A 138 -8.60 -0.42 -8.78
C SER A 138 -8.24 1.03 -8.50
N LEU A 139 -8.06 1.85 -9.54
CA LEU A 139 -7.80 3.28 -9.35
C LEU A 139 -8.94 3.98 -8.63
N ILE A 140 -10.18 3.81 -9.11
CA ILE A 140 -11.36 4.46 -8.54
C ILE A 140 -11.54 4.03 -7.08
N VAL A 141 -11.49 2.73 -6.80
CA VAL A 141 -11.73 2.21 -5.45
C VAL A 141 -10.62 2.63 -4.50
N THR A 142 -9.34 2.45 -4.86
CA THR A 142 -8.23 2.84 -3.98
C THR A 142 -8.23 4.34 -3.71
N ALA A 143 -8.49 5.18 -4.71
CA ALA A 143 -8.58 6.62 -4.51
C ALA A 143 -9.78 6.98 -3.60
N ALA A 144 -10.97 6.47 -3.91
CA ALA A 144 -12.18 6.78 -3.16
C ALA A 144 -12.09 6.33 -1.70
N THR A 145 -11.67 5.10 -1.43
CA THR A 145 -11.59 4.59 -0.06
C THR A 145 -10.48 5.29 0.73
N THR A 146 -9.35 5.64 0.10
CA THR A 146 -8.29 6.36 0.80
C THR A 146 -8.71 7.79 1.13
N VAL A 147 -9.29 8.53 0.18
CA VAL A 147 -9.75 9.91 0.43
C VAL A 147 -10.88 9.92 1.47
N ALA A 148 -11.84 9.00 1.37
CA ALA A 148 -12.90 8.87 2.36
C ALA A 148 -12.35 8.55 3.76
N ALA A 149 -11.38 7.64 3.87
CA ALA A 149 -10.75 7.33 5.14
C ALA A 149 -9.99 8.53 5.73
N LEU A 150 -9.23 9.27 4.90
CA LEU A 150 -8.54 10.49 5.34
C LEU A 150 -9.53 11.55 5.84
N ALA A 151 -10.65 11.72 5.15
CA ALA A 151 -11.72 12.62 5.59
C ALA A 151 -12.35 12.16 6.91
N LEU A 152 -12.65 10.87 7.08
CA LEU A 152 -13.16 10.32 8.34
C LEU A 152 -12.17 10.54 9.50
N LEU A 153 -10.88 10.40 9.25
CA LEU A 153 -9.84 10.66 10.25
C LEU A 153 -9.78 12.13 10.70
N GLN A 154 -10.32 13.07 9.93
CA GLN A 154 -10.44 14.45 10.38
C GLN A 154 -11.63 14.67 11.34
N HIS A 155 -12.53 13.69 11.45
CA HIS A 155 -13.73 13.77 12.28
C HIS A 155 -13.56 12.87 13.52
N GLY A 156 -13.08 13.47 14.61
CA GLY A 156 -13.10 12.87 15.95
C GLY A 156 -11.96 11.91 16.28
N TYR A 157 -11.11 11.53 15.31
CA TYR A 157 -9.98 10.65 15.61
C TYR A 157 -8.97 11.30 16.58
N ALA A 158 -8.69 12.61 16.41
CA ALA A 158 -7.77 13.34 17.29
C ALA A 158 -8.30 13.41 18.73
N ASP A 159 -9.61 13.60 18.89
CA ASP A 159 -10.29 13.59 20.18
C ASP A 159 -10.29 12.18 20.80
N LEU A 160 -10.49 11.14 19.98
CA LEU A 160 -10.45 9.75 20.40
C LEU A 160 -9.07 9.33 20.96
N VAL A 161 -7.98 9.90 20.42
CA VAL A 161 -6.61 9.69 20.93
C VAL A 161 -6.17 10.78 21.91
N GLY A 162 -7.09 11.59 22.41
CA GLY A 162 -6.86 12.58 23.47
C GLY A 162 -6.87 11.96 24.87
N PRO A 163 -6.76 12.79 25.93
CA PRO A 163 -6.92 12.35 27.32
C PRO A 163 -8.24 11.63 27.59
N LEU A 164 -8.17 10.58 28.41
CA LEU A 164 -9.32 9.76 28.77
C LEU A 164 -10.31 10.58 29.61
N GLY A 165 -11.55 10.71 29.14
CA GLY A 165 -12.57 11.55 29.77
C GLY A 165 -12.88 12.84 29.00
N ASP A 166 -12.06 13.19 27.99
CA ASP A 166 -12.54 14.05 26.90
C ASP A 166 -13.63 13.30 26.12
N SER A 167 -14.54 14.06 25.50
CA SER A 167 -15.86 13.61 25.01
C SER A 167 -15.80 12.71 23.78
N ALA A 168 -15.03 11.61 23.82
CA ALA A 168 -14.98 10.62 22.75
C ALA A 168 -16.36 10.01 22.56
N SER A 169 -17.03 10.42 21.48
CA SER A 169 -18.37 9.96 21.17
C SER A 169 -18.31 8.55 20.57
N PRO A 170 -19.39 7.75 20.69
CA PRO A 170 -19.50 6.49 19.96
C PRO A 170 -19.33 6.66 18.45
N VAL A 171 -19.65 7.84 17.92
CA VAL A 171 -19.49 8.19 16.51
C VAL A 171 -18.01 8.25 16.14
N ASP A 172 -17.14 8.80 16.98
CA ASP A 172 -15.69 8.92 16.72
C ASP A 172 -15.01 7.54 16.64
N SER A 173 -15.48 6.60 17.46
CA SER A 173 -15.06 5.20 17.37
C SER A 173 -15.52 4.55 16.07
N LEU A 174 -16.75 4.83 15.64
CA LEU A 174 -17.31 4.29 14.41
C LEU A 174 -16.64 4.88 13.15
N THR A 175 -16.37 6.18 13.11
CA THR A 175 -15.64 6.84 12.01
C THR A 175 -14.21 6.33 11.92
N THR A 176 -13.54 6.14 13.07
CA THR A 176 -12.20 5.53 13.16
C THR A 176 -12.18 4.10 12.63
N LEU A 177 -13.14 3.26 13.05
CA LEU A 177 -13.26 1.90 12.54
C LEU A 177 -13.58 1.88 11.04
N GLY A 178 -14.47 2.77 10.59
CA GLY A 178 -14.79 2.96 9.18
C GLY A 178 -13.56 3.34 8.35
N ALA A 179 -12.73 4.26 8.84
CA ALA A 179 -11.48 4.64 8.21
C ALA A 179 -10.53 3.45 8.08
N LEU A 180 -10.34 2.68 9.16
CA LEU A 180 -9.50 1.47 9.15
C LEU A 180 -9.97 0.46 8.08
N VAL A 181 -11.27 0.21 8.00
CA VAL A 181 -11.88 -0.70 7.02
C VAL A 181 -11.66 -0.18 5.60
N LEU A 182 -11.87 1.11 5.34
CA LEU A 182 -11.68 1.72 4.03
C LEU A 182 -10.21 1.70 3.58
N LEU A 183 -9.27 1.94 4.49
CA LEU A 183 -7.84 1.85 4.23
C LEU A 183 -7.42 0.40 3.89
N ALA A 184 -7.91 -0.56 4.69
CA ALA A 184 -7.65 -1.97 4.45
C ALA A 184 -8.26 -2.44 3.12
N LEU A 185 -9.47 -2.01 2.79
CA LEU A 185 -10.13 -2.31 1.53
C LEU A 185 -9.37 -1.72 0.33
N GLY A 186 -9.00 -0.43 0.40
CA GLY A 186 -8.25 0.25 -0.65
C GLY A 186 -6.90 -0.39 -0.94
N ALA A 187 -6.19 -0.81 0.12
CA ALA A 187 -4.93 -1.52 0.01
C ALA A 187 -5.10 -2.98 -0.42
N PHE A 188 -6.19 -3.66 -0.04
CA PHE A 188 -6.49 -5.02 -0.50
C PHE A 188 -6.71 -5.08 -2.02
N VAL A 189 -7.40 -4.09 -2.58
CA VAL A 189 -7.71 -4.01 -4.02
C VAL A 189 -6.44 -4.00 -4.90
N THR A 190 -5.28 -3.65 -4.34
CA THR A 190 -3.97 -3.81 -5.01
C THR A 190 -3.71 -5.24 -5.49
N GLY A 191 -4.31 -6.24 -4.85
CA GLY A 191 -4.22 -7.63 -5.27
C GLY A 191 -4.87 -7.90 -6.63
N ARG A 192 -6.00 -7.24 -6.92
CA ARG A 192 -6.68 -7.33 -8.22
C ARG A 192 -5.88 -6.62 -9.30
N SER A 193 -5.47 -5.39 -9.00
CA SER A 193 -4.65 -4.56 -9.88
C SER A 193 -3.84 -3.58 -9.05
N THR A 194 -2.55 -3.49 -9.32
CA THR A 194 -1.61 -2.68 -8.53
C THR A 194 -1.58 -1.22 -8.97
N LEU A 195 -2.23 -0.90 -10.10
CA LEU A 195 -2.22 0.44 -10.67
C LEU A 195 -2.84 1.46 -9.71
N GLY A 196 -3.95 1.11 -9.04
CA GLY A 196 -4.65 2.04 -8.15
C GLY A 196 -3.75 2.59 -7.06
N ALA A 197 -3.07 1.75 -6.29
CA ALA A 197 -2.14 2.21 -5.26
C ALA A 197 -0.87 2.85 -5.82
N ARG A 198 -0.36 2.37 -6.97
CA ARG A 198 0.82 2.95 -7.64
C ARG A 198 0.56 4.34 -8.24
N ALA A 199 -0.70 4.69 -8.52
CA ALA A 199 -1.09 6.01 -8.98
C ALA A 199 -1.58 6.90 -7.82
N THR A 200 -2.46 6.39 -6.95
CA THR A 200 -2.99 7.13 -5.80
C THR A 200 -1.88 7.51 -4.83
N GLY A 201 -0.93 6.62 -4.57
CA GLY A 201 0.17 6.87 -3.62
C GLY A 201 1.01 8.10 -3.99
N PRO A 202 1.60 8.17 -5.20
CA PRO A 202 2.35 9.35 -5.64
C PRO A 202 1.49 10.62 -5.71
N LEU A 203 0.22 10.52 -6.12
CA LEU A 203 -0.69 11.67 -6.15
C LEU A 203 -0.92 12.24 -4.75
N LEU A 204 -1.08 11.41 -3.72
CA LEU A 204 -1.18 11.86 -2.33
C LEU A 204 0.15 12.46 -1.84
N GLY A 205 1.28 11.85 -2.21
CA GLY A 205 2.61 12.42 -1.94
C GLY A 205 2.77 13.83 -2.51
N LEU A 206 2.36 14.05 -3.76
CA LEU A 206 2.38 15.36 -4.40
C LEU A 206 1.37 16.32 -3.77
N ALA A 207 0.18 15.84 -3.42
CA ALA A 207 -0.86 16.65 -2.78
C ALA A 207 -0.43 17.17 -1.39
N GLY A 208 0.48 16.50 -0.69
CA GLY A 208 1.04 16.95 0.59
C GLY A 208 2.17 17.98 0.47
N LEU A 209 2.77 18.14 -0.71
CA LEU A 209 3.91 19.05 -0.91
C LEU A 209 3.59 20.53 -0.60
N PRO A 210 2.41 21.08 -0.94
CA PRO A 210 2.09 22.46 -0.60
C PRO A 210 2.15 22.76 0.90
N ALA A 211 1.62 21.87 1.75
CA ALA A 211 1.74 22.01 3.21
C ALA A 211 3.18 21.85 3.69
N LEU A 212 3.91 20.86 3.15
CA LEU A 212 5.31 20.64 3.50
C LEU A 212 6.18 21.86 3.17
N LEU A 213 5.96 22.49 2.01
CA LEU A 213 6.73 23.64 1.54
C LEU A 213 6.28 24.97 2.16
N GLY A 214 5.06 25.05 2.69
CA GLY A 214 4.46 26.27 3.22
C GLY A 214 5.23 26.90 4.39
N GLY A 215 5.97 26.12 5.18
CA GLY A 215 6.87 26.65 6.22
C GLY A 215 8.12 27.34 5.68
N ALA A 216 8.64 26.88 4.53
CA ALA A 216 9.87 27.40 3.94
C ALA A 216 9.65 28.53 2.92
N ARG A 217 8.42 28.65 2.38
CA ARG A 217 8.06 29.69 1.40
C ARG A 217 6.70 30.29 1.77
N PRO A 218 6.62 31.60 2.06
CA PRO A 218 5.33 32.26 2.20
C PRO A 218 4.51 32.09 0.92
N ALA A 219 3.24 31.73 1.06
CA ALA A 219 2.23 31.67 -0.01
C ALA A 219 2.44 30.60 -1.10
N VAL A 220 2.81 29.36 -0.74
CA VAL A 220 2.65 28.23 -1.67
C VAL A 220 1.16 28.03 -1.98
N PRO A 221 0.75 28.04 -3.27
CA PRO A 221 -0.66 27.86 -3.61
C PRO A 221 -1.21 26.52 -3.10
N GLY A 222 -2.38 26.56 -2.49
CA GLY A 222 -3.07 25.36 -1.99
C GLY A 222 -2.75 24.97 -0.54
N THR A 223 -1.75 25.58 0.11
CA THR A 223 -1.42 25.33 1.53
C THR A 223 -2.62 25.58 2.45
N GLU A 224 -3.29 26.73 2.32
CA GLU A 224 -4.45 27.06 3.17
C GLU A 224 -5.64 26.12 2.95
N ALA A 225 -5.90 25.73 1.70
CA ALA A 225 -6.95 24.78 1.37
C ALA A 225 -6.65 23.40 2.00
N LEU A 226 -5.38 23.00 1.98
CA LEU A 226 -4.94 21.73 2.54
C LEU A 226 -4.99 21.74 4.07
N VAL A 227 -4.56 22.81 4.73
CA VAL A 227 -4.68 22.96 6.20
C VAL A 227 -6.14 22.98 6.65
N ARG A 228 -7.03 23.59 5.86
CA ARG A 228 -8.48 23.55 6.14
C ARG A 228 -9.07 22.16 5.99
N TRP A 229 -8.58 21.38 5.02
CA TRP A 229 -9.05 20.01 4.81
C TRP A 229 -8.44 19.02 5.80
N LEU A 230 -7.18 19.23 6.22
CA LEU A 230 -6.41 18.41 7.15
C LEU A 230 -5.97 19.23 8.38
N PRO A 231 -6.91 19.69 9.23
CA PRO A 231 -6.56 20.53 10.38
C PRO A 231 -5.59 19.84 11.35
N HIS A 232 -5.59 18.50 11.39
CA HIS A 232 -4.72 17.71 12.26
C HIS A 232 -3.39 17.29 11.60
N ASP A 233 -3.14 17.66 10.33
CA ASP A 233 -1.88 17.40 9.61
C ASP A 233 -1.39 18.68 8.89
N PRO A 234 -1.03 19.75 9.65
CA PRO A 234 -0.67 21.04 9.08
C PRO A 234 0.62 21.01 8.24
N THR A 235 1.48 20.01 8.44
CA THR A 235 2.71 19.83 7.67
C THR A 235 2.50 19.01 6.39
N GLY A 236 1.33 18.40 6.21
CA GLY A 236 1.03 17.49 5.10
C GLY A 236 1.81 16.17 5.13
N VAL A 237 2.57 15.90 6.19
CA VAL A 237 3.42 14.71 6.29
C VAL A 237 2.59 13.45 6.46
N GLY A 238 1.42 13.51 7.09
CA GLY A 238 0.48 12.40 7.14
C GLY A 238 -0.05 12.01 5.76
N LEU A 239 -0.34 12.99 4.91
CA LEU A 239 -0.72 12.76 3.52
C LEU A 239 0.41 12.12 2.70
N ILE A 240 1.64 12.62 2.85
CA ILE A 240 2.83 12.06 2.20
C ILE A 240 3.12 10.65 2.70
N ALA A 241 3.01 10.40 4.01
CA ALA A 241 3.15 9.09 4.62
C ALA A 241 2.16 8.07 4.03
N THR A 242 0.90 8.47 3.87
CA THR A 242 -0.14 7.66 3.21
C THR A 242 0.28 7.32 1.78
N GLY A 243 0.79 8.32 1.05
CA GLY A 243 1.31 8.16 -0.29
C GLY A 243 2.46 7.16 -0.39
N ILE A 244 3.44 7.26 0.51
CA ILE A 244 4.59 6.34 0.61
C ILE A 244 4.11 4.92 0.88
N LEU A 245 3.21 4.73 1.86
CA LEU A 245 2.70 3.41 2.23
C LEU A 245 1.94 2.75 1.07
N LEU A 246 1.02 3.47 0.42
CA LEU A 246 0.27 2.95 -0.72
C LEU A 246 1.18 2.63 -1.90
N THR A 247 2.12 3.52 -2.24
CA THR A 247 3.05 3.32 -3.35
C THR A 247 3.87 2.05 -3.13
N THR A 248 4.47 1.91 -1.96
CA THR A 248 5.34 0.77 -1.64
C THR A 248 4.56 -0.54 -1.55
N VAL A 249 3.35 -0.55 -0.98
CA VAL A 249 2.44 -1.72 -1.00
C VAL A 249 2.04 -2.09 -2.42
N GLY A 250 1.68 -1.11 -3.27
CA GLY A 250 1.32 -1.34 -4.66
C GLY A 250 2.45 -1.97 -5.48
N TRP A 251 3.69 -1.50 -5.28
CA TRP A 251 4.88 -2.12 -5.87
C TRP A 251 5.18 -3.51 -5.30
N GLY A 252 5.01 -3.72 -3.99
CA GLY A 252 5.14 -5.03 -3.35
C GLY A 252 4.18 -6.06 -3.94
N ALA A 253 2.90 -5.71 -4.09
CA ALA A 253 1.91 -6.58 -4.74
C ALA A 253 2.24 -6.86 -6.22
N HIS A 254 2.78 -5.87 -6.94
CA HIS A 254 3.21 -6.07 -8.33
C HIS A 254 4.36 -7.08 -8.43
N LEU A 255 5.38 -6.92 -7.59
CA LEU A 255 6.51 -7.84 -7.55
C LEU A 255 6.08 -9.25 -7.14
N ALA A 256 5.21 -9.36 -6.13
CA ALA A 256 4.69 -10.65 -5.65
C ALA A 256 3.96 -11.40 -6.78
N ARG A 257 3.12 -10.70 -7.57
CA ARG A 257 2.48 -11.28 -8.76
C ARG A 257 3.50 -11.71 -9.80
N HIS A 258 4.44 -10.82 -10.14
CA HIS A 258 5.44 -11.09 -11.17
C HIS A 258 6.31 -12.30 -10.83
N ARG A 259 6.83 -12.36 -9.61
CA ARG A 259 7.65 -13.48 -9.10
C ARG A 259 6.88 -14.81 -9.15
N SER A 260 5.68 -14.83 -8.56
CA SER A 260 4.87 -16.06 -8.53
C SER A 260 4.48 -16.56 -9.93
N ARG A 261 4.23 -15.65 -10.88
CA ARG A 261 3.99 -16.01 -12.29
C ARG A 261 5.24 -16.62 -12.92
N ALA A 262 6.41 -16.02 -12.71
CA ALA A 262 7.67 -16.51 -13.27
C ALA A 262 8.03 -17.89 -12.70
N GLU A 263 7.91 -18.08 -11.39
CA GLU A 263 8.16 -19.36 -10.71
C GLU A 263 7.23 -20.47 -11.21
N GLU A 264 5.93 -20.18 -11.34
CA GLU A 264 4.96 -21.14 -11.87
C GLU A 264 5.25 -21.50 -13.33
N LEU A 265 5.62 -20.52 -14.17
CA LEU A 265 5.99 -20.79 -15.57
C LEU A 265 7.22 -21.69 -15.68
N VAL A 266 8.23 -21.49 -14.82
CA VAL A 266 9.40 -22.36 -14.76
C VAL A 266 9.00 -23.77 -14.34
N GLY A 267 8.17 -23.91 -13.30
CA GLY A 267 7.67 -25.20 -12.83
C GLY A 267 6.83 -25.96 -13.88
N LEU A 268 5.97 -25.25 -14.62
CA LEU A 268 5.17 -25.85 -15.68
C LEU A 268 6.04 -26.33 -16.86
N ARG A 269 7.08 -25.58 -17.22
CA ARG A 269 8.01 -25.98 -18.30
C ARG A 269 8.86 -27.18 -17.93
N SER A 270 9.25 -27.33 -16.66
CA SER A 270 10.03 -28.50 -16.22
C SER A 270 9.24 -29.81 -16.22
N VAL A 271 7.90 -29.74 -16.28
CA VAL A 271 7.01 -30.92 -16.29
C VAL A 271 6.55 -31.27 -17.71
N GLU A 272 6.74 -30.39 -18.70
CA GLU A 272 6.41 -30.67 -20.10
C GLU A 272 7.41 -31.71 -20.64
N PRO A 273 6.97 -32.95 -20.98
CA PRO A 273 7.87 -33.96 -21.52
C PRO A 273 8.44 -33.44 -22.84
N THR A 274 9.77 -33.40 -22.94
CA THR A 274 10.46 -33.12 -24.19
C THR A 274 10.02 -34.17 -25.21
N THR A 275 9.16 -33.80 -26.15
CA THR A 275 8.91 -34.64 -27.31
C THR A 275 10.23 -34.70 -28.06
N PRO A 276 10.87 -35.88 -28.22
CA PRO A 276 12.10 -35.96 -29.00
C PRO A 276 11.81 -35.46 -30.40
N ALA A 277 12.76 -34.74 -31.00
CA ALA A 277 12.66 -34.31 -32.37
C ALA A 277 12.33 -35.53 -33.24
N LEU A 278 11.19 -35.49 -33.93
CA LEU A 278 10.82 -36.43 -35.00
C LEU A 278 11.94 -36.38 -36.05
N GLY A 279 12.91 -37.29 -35.93
CA GLY A 279 14.08 -37.31 -36.81
C GLY A 279 15.20 -38.29 -36.44
N ALA A 280 15.21 -38.93 -35.26
CA ALA A 280 16.33 -39.79 -34.83
C ALA A 280 15.98 -41.28 -34.70
N ALA A 281 15.04 -41.80 -35.49
CA ALA A 281 14.78 -43.23 -35.52
C ALA A 281 14.26 -43.66 -36.89
N HIS A 282 15.12 -43.69 -37.92
CA HIS A 282 14.93 -44.46 -39.16
C HIS A 282 16.28 -44.50 -39.92
N SER A 283 17.27 -45.23 -39.40
CA SER A 283 18.45 -45.64 -40.18
C SER A 283 19.34 -46.61 -39.40
N GLN A 284 18.85 -47.80 -39.07
CA GLN A 284 19.72 -48.92 -38.69
C GLN A 284 18.95 -50.24 -38.79
N GLU A 285 18.69 -50.69 -40.02
CA GLU A 285 18.45 -52.11 -40.33
C GLU A 285 18.62 -52.29 -41.85
N ALA A 286 19.86 -52.44 -42.29
CA ALA A 286 20.25 -53.08 -43.56
C ALA A 286 21.78 -53.15 -43.66
N SER A 287 22.38 -54.21 -43.10
CA SER A 287 23.53 -54.92 -43.69
C SER A 287 23.73 -56.26 -42.98
#